data_AF-A0A954UT11-F1
#
_entry.id   AF-A0A954UT11-F1
#
_cell.length_a   1.000
_cell.length_b   1.000
_cell.length_c   1.000
_cell.angle_alpha   90.00
_cell.angle_beta   90.00
_cell.angle_gamma   90.00
#
_symmetry.space_group_name_H-M   'P 1'
#
loop_
_entity.id
_entity.type
_entity.pdbx_description
1 polymer ?
#
loop_
_entity_poly.entity_id
_entity_poly.type
_entity_poly.pdbx_seq_one_letter_code
_entity_poly.pdbx_strand_id
1 'polypeptide(L)'
;GNPNLPGHVLLTGRVTGDKWAVSDGEVHGGARSIGAGGLPPALQAQVVNDLSRPVANLDSPLAGNQPRWLEELAAYNRGFASRHRQVAELEARSRTFDTAYRMQTAAPEAFDLTREVADPATRSLYGLDPQETRSTGTKLLLARRLVERGVRFILVPSVSVPGGRGDWDTHTPAQVREALPKLALACDQPLAGLLTDLKRRGLLDQTLVVWGGEMGRGGPGHMNHNGNAFCWWLAGGGVKPGFAYGATDEQGFAAVKDPVHVRDLHATILWLCGLDHRQLEHNGVGFDSTCRVAHGMIA
;
A
#
# COMPACT_ATOMS: atom_id res chain seq x y z
N GLY A 1 11.08 -8.96 -8.22
CA GLY A 1 10.06 -9.31 -7.20
C GLY A 1 10.31 -10.71 -6.71
N ASN A 2 10.19 -10.94 -5.40
CA ASN A 2 10.53 -12.20 -4.74
C ASN A 2 9.35 -13.19 -4.78
N PRO A 3 9.51 -14.38 -5.38
CA PRO A 3 8.42 -15.35 -5.53
C PRO A 3 8.04 -16.09 -4.23
N ASN A 4 8.79 -15.87 -3.15
CA ASN A 4 8.56 -16.50 -1.85
C ASN A 4 7.78 -15.59 -0.88
N LEU A 5 7.42 -14.39 -1.33
CA LEU A 5 6.65 -13.40 -0.57
C LEU A 5 5.39 -12.99 -1.34
N PRO A 6 4.39 -12.39 -0.67
CA PRO A 6 3.22 -11.85 -1.34
C PRO A 6 3.64 -10.78 -2.37
N GLY A 7 2.96 -10.75 -3.51
CA GLY A 7 3.15 -9.68 -4.50
C GLY A 7 2.57 -8.35 -4.05
N HIS A 8 1.49 -8.40 -3.25
CA HIS A 8 0.72 -7.26 -2.74
C HIS A 8 0.52 -7.43 -1.23
N VAL A 9 0.94 -6.44 -0.44
CA VAL A 9 0.79 -6.41 1.01
C VAL A 9 0.02 -5.16 1.45
N LEU A 10 -0.97 -5.32 2.33
CA LEU A 10 -1.68 -4.24 3.01
C LEU A 10 -1.28 -4.22 4.49
N LEU A 11 -0.63 -3.14 4.93
CA LEU A 11 -0.10 -3.01 6.29
C LEU A 11 -1.03 -2.18 7.19
N THR A 12 -2.11 -2.79 7.69
CA THR A 12 -3.00 -2.17 8.69
C THR A 12 -2.56 -2.43 10.13
N GLY A 13 -1.52 -3.22 10.32
CA GLY A 13 -1.31 -3.95 11.57
C GLY A 13 -1.04 -3.10 12.80
N ARG A 14 -1.55 -3.58 13.94
CA ARG A 14 -1.36 -2.95 15.24
C ARG A 14 0.04 -3.16 15.77
N VAL A 15 0.67 -2.07 16.22
CA VAL A 15 1.89 -2.12 17.02
C VAL A 15 1.51 -2.45 18.46
N THR A 16 2.15 -3.46 19.04
CA THR A 16 1.89 -3.87 20.43
C THR A 16 2.10 -2.71 21.40
N GLY A 17 1.09 -2.45 22.24
CA GLY A 17 1.13 -1.39 23.25
C GLY A 17 0.90 0.03 22.72
N ASP A 18 0.72 0.22 21.41
CA ASP A 18 0.30 1.50 20.85
C ASP A 18 -1.17 1.77 21.20
N LYS A 19 -1.44 2.99 21.66
CA LYS A 19 -2.78 3.47 22.07
C LYS A 19 -3.21 4.70 21.29
N TRP A 20 -2.35 5.20 20.40
CA TRP A 20 -2.58 6.41 19.62
C TRP A 20 -3.23 6.08 18.27
N ALA A 21 -2.75 5.04 17.59
CA ALA A 21 -3.33 4.58 16.34
C ALA A 21 -4.58 3.72 16.60
N VAL A 22 -5.75 4.36 16.75
CA VAL A 22 -6.95 3.74 17.32
C VAL A 22 -7.65 2.75 16.38
N SER A 23 -7.44 2.85 15.06
CA SER A 23 -8.03 1.96 14.05
C SER A 23 -7.07 0.86 13.57
N ASP A 24 -5.88 0.74 14.17
CA ASP A 24 -4.92 -0.25 13.73
C ASP A 24 -5.45 -1.68 13.91
N GLY A 25 -5.17 -2.52 12.92
CA GLY A 25 -5.65 -3.89 12.78
C GLY A 25 -6.96 -4.01 12.01
N GLU A 26 -7.62 -2.89 11.68
CA GLU A 26 -8.85 -2.87 10.91
C GLU A 26 -8.59 -2.53 9.43
N VAL A 27 -9.45 -3.04 8.55
CA VAL A 27 -9.45 -2.67 7.15
C VAL A 27 -10.64 -1.75 6.90
N HIS A 28 -10.36 -0.46 6.77
CA HIS A 28 -11.35 0.56 6.43
C HIS A 28 -12.02 0.24 5.09
N GLY A 29 -13.36 0.28 5.04
CA GLY A 29 -14.15 -0.11 3.87
C GLY A 29 -14.38 -1.62 3.69
N GLY A 30 -13.82 -2.45 4.58
CA GLY A 30 -14.05 -3.89 4.63
C GLY A 30 -13.48 -4.66 3.43
N ALA A 31 -14.08 -5.81 3.11
CA ALA A 31 -13.55 -6.75 2.11
C ALA A 31 -13.32 -6.14 0.71
N ARG A 32 -14.05 -5.07 0.36
CA ARG A 32 -13.90 -4.38 -0.93
C ARG A 32 -12.55 -3.68 -1.06
N SER A 33 -11.99 -3.19 0.05
CA SER A 33 -10.68 -2.50 0.10
C SER A 33 -9.49 -3.44 -0.03
N ILE A 34 -9.71 -4.75 0.10
CA ILE A 34 -8.68 -5.80 0.05
C ILE A 34 -8.72 -6.53 -1.30
N GLY A 35 -9.89 -6.53 -1.95
CA GLY A 35 -10.13 -7.25 -3.19
C GLY A 35 -9.22 -6.79 -4.33
N ALA A 36 -8.99 -7.68 -5.30
CA ALA A 36 -8.17 -7.40 -6.47
C ALA A 36 -8.82 -6.41 -7.47
N GLY A 37 -9.88 -5.70 -7.09
CA GLY A 37 -10.52 -4.67 -7.94
C GLY A 37 -11.05 -5.19 -9.27
N GLY A 38 -11.41 -6.47 -9.36
CA GLY A 38 -11.83 -7.15 -10.59
C GLY A 38 -10.71 -7.90 -11.32
N LEU A 39 -9.43 -7.69 -10.94
CA LEU A 39 -8.27 -8.48 -11.38
C LEU A 39 -8.28 -9.91 -10.81
N PRO A 40 -7.40 -10.82 -11.27
CA PRO A 40 -7.37 -12.20 -10.77
C PRO A 40 -7.23 -12.27 -9.24
N PRO A 41 -7.91 -13.20 -8.55
CA PRO A 41 -7.83 -13.35 -7.09
C PRO A 41 -6.40 -13.51 -6.55
N ALA A 42 -5.47 -14.02 -7.35
CA ALA A 42 -4.05 -14.13 -7.01
C ALA A 42 -3.35 -12.77 -6.76
N LEU A 43 -3.97 -11.65 -7.14
CA LEU A 43 -3.46 -10.28 -6.90
C LEU A 43 -4.10 -9.60 -5.68
N GLN A 44 -4.99 -10.29 -4.97
CA GLN A 44 -5.57 -9.81 -3.72
C GLN A 44 -4.47 -9.51 -2.69
N ALA A 45 -4.67 -8.47 -1.88
CA ALA A 45 -3.69 -8.10 -0.86
C ALA A 45 -3.58 -9.18 0.23
N GLN A 46 -2.34 -9.52 0.61
CA GLN A 46 -2.09 -10.13 1.91
C GLN A 46 -2.23 -9.04 2.98
N VAL A 47 -3.29 -9.15 3.79
CA VAL A 47 -3.51 -8.25 4.91
C VAL A 47 -2.61 -8.64 6.07
N VAL A 48 -1.92 -7.65 6.62
CA VAL A 48 -1.11 -7.76 7.84
C VAL A 48 -1.79 -6.88 8.89
N ASN A 49 -2.63 -7.48 9.73
CA ASN A 49 -3.43 -6.79 10.75
C ASN A 49 -2.81 -6.83 12.16
N ASP A 50 -1.78 -7.64 12.36
CA ASP A 50 -0.99 -7.71 13.58
C ASP A 50 0.49 -7.82 13.19
N LEU A 51 1.30 -6.83 13.57
CA LEU A 51 2.72 -6.82 13.23
C LEU A 51 3.52 -7.86 14.02
N SER A 52 2.98 -8.37 15.13
CA SER A 52 3.58 -9.48 15.88
C SER A 52 3.27 -10.85 15.28
N ARG A 53 2.20 -10.95 14.47
CA ARG A 53 1.79 -12.16 13.74
C ARG A 53 1.43 -11.81 12.29
N PRO A 54 2.43 -11.47 11.46
CA PRO A 54 2.19 -10.80 10.19
C PRO A 54 1.44 -11.64 9.16
N VAL A 55 1.63 -12.96 9.22
CA VAL A 55 0.93 -13.92 8.37
C VAL A 55 0.16 -14.88 9.26
N ALA A 56 -1.17 -14.85 9.13
CA ALA A 56 -2.04 -15.79 9.83
C ALA A 56 -1.85 -17.21 9.32
N ASN A 57 -1.99 -18.20 10.21
CA ASN A 57 -1.96 -19.64 9.88
C ASN A 57 -0.70 -20.08 9.11
N LEU A 58 0.44 -19.46 9.41
CA LEU A 58 1.71 -19.83 8.78
C LEU A 58 2.18 -21.22 9.23
N ASP A 59 1.90 -21.56 10.49
CA ASP A 59 2.20 -22.88 11.05
C ASP A 59 1.29 -23.95 10.45
N SER A 60 1.88 -25.03 9.94
CA SER A 60 1.13 -26.14 9.35
C SER A 60 1.05 -27.32 10.32
N PRO A 61 -0.15 -27.88 10.57
CA PRO A 61 -0.29 -29.12 11.33
C PRO A 61 0.26 -30.35 10.58
N LEU A 62 0.63 -30.20 9.30
CA LEU A 62 1.15 -31.25 8.42
C LEU A 62 2.67 -31.14 8.21
N ALA A 63 3.38 -30.49 9.14
CA ALA A 63 4.83 -30.29 9.06
C ALA A 63 5.56 -31.59 8.68
N GLY A 64 6.24 -31.60 7.53
CA GLY A 64 6.95 -32.75 6.95
C GLY A 64 6.27 -33.41 5.74
N ASN A 65 4.94 -33.54 5.72
CA ASN A 65 4.20 -34.14 4.60
C ASN A 65 3.58 -33.11 3.63
N GLN A 66 3.65 -31.84 3.99
CA GLN A 66 3.06 -30.73 3.23
C GLN A 66 3.52 -30.65 1.75
N PRO A 67 4.81 -30.86 1.40
CA PRO A 67 5.24 -30.80 -0.01
C PRO A 67 4.55 -31.85 -0.87
N ARG A 68 4.49 -33.09 -0.38
CA ARG A 68 3.82 -34.21 -1.05
C ARG A 68 2.32 -33.92 -1.24
N TRP A 69 1.67 -33.40 -0.21
CA TRP A 69 0.25 -33.04 -0.28
C TRP A 69 -0.02 -31.93 -1.32
N LEU A 70 0.85 -30.91 -1.39
CA LEU A 70 0.75 -29.86 -2.40
C LEU A 70 0.95 -30.39 -3.83
N GLU A 71 1.91 -31.30 -4.02
CA GLU A 71 2.13 -31.96 -5.31
C GLU A 71 0.92 -32.79 -5.76
N GLU A 72 0.34 -33.58 -4.84
CA GLU A 72 -0.86 -34.37 -5.09
C GLU A 72 -2.05 -33.46 -5.43
N LEU A 73 -2.29 -32.40 -4.64
CA LEU A 73 -3.34 -31.42 -4.90
C LEU A 73 -3.15 -30.73 -6.25
N ALA A 74 -1.92 -30.32 -6.58
CA ALA A 74 -1.61 -29.71 -7.86
C ALA A 74 -1.85 -30.68 -9.03
N ALA A 75 -1.55 -31.97 -8.86
CA ALA A 75 -1.86 -32.99 -9.86
C ALA A 75 -3.37 -33.15 -10.10
N TYR A 76 -4.16 -33.21 -9.02
CA TYR A 76 -5.63 -33.23 -9.12
C TYR A 76 -6.17 -31.98 -9.81
N ASN A 77 -5.70 -30.79 -9.42
CA ASN A 77 -6.15 -29.53 -10.01
C ASN A 77 -5.78 -29.43 -11.50
N ARG A 78 -4.58 -29.88 -11.92
CA ARG A 78 -4.21 -29.98 -13.34
C ARG A 78 -5.16 -30.91 -14.11
N GLY A 79 -5.47 -32.07 -13.55
CA GLY A 79 -6.41 -33.03 -14.15
C GLY A 79 -7.83 -32.47 -14.29
N PHE A 80 -8.30 -31.68 -13.31
CA PHE A 80 -9.58 -30.99 -13.38
C PHE A 80 -9.57 -29.83 -14.38
N ALA A 81 -8.56 -28.96 -14.34
CA ALA A 81 -8.42 -27.80 -15.22
C ALA A 81 -8.35 -28.20 -16.71
N SER A 82 -7.70 -29.32 -17.03
CA SER A 82 -7.65 -29.84 -18.41
C SER A 82 -9.05 -30.14 -19.00
N ARG A 83 -10.01 -30.49 -18.14
CA ARG A 83 -11.42 -30.80 -18.50
C ARG A 83 -12.34 -29.58 -18.39
N HIS A 84 -11.92 -28.53 -17.67
CA HIS A 84 -12.74 -27.37 -17.33
C HIS A 84 -11.95 -26.06 -17.49
N ARG A 85 -11.50 -25.76 -18.72
CA ARG A 85 -10.63 -24.60 -19.03
C ARG A 85 -11.21 -23.23 -18.66
N GLN A 86 -12.52 -23.14 -18.41
CA GLN A 86 -13.18 -21.88 -18.04
C GLN A 86 -13.01 -21.52 -16.55
N VAL A 87 -12.46 -22.42 -15.72
CA VAL A 87 -12.36 -22.21 -14.26
C VAL A 87 -10.95 -21.72 -13.88
N ALA A 88 -10.63 -20.47 -14.21
CA ALA A 88 -9.35 -19.83 -13.88
C ALA A 88 -9.09 -19.73 -12.36
N GLU A 89 -10.15 -19.77 -11.55
CA GLU A 89 -10.10 -19.69 -10.09
C GLU A 89 -9.32 -20.85 -9.44
N LEU A 90 -9.36 -22.04 -10.05
CA LEU A 90 -8.65 -23.23 -9.54
C LEU A 90 -7.14 -23.12 -9.67
N GLU A 91 -6.65 -22.52 -10.76
CA GLU A 91 -5.23 -22.25 -10.93
C GLU A 91 -4.74 -21.18 -9.95
N ALA A 92 -5.51 -20.10 -9.80
CA ALA A 92 -5.22 -19.04 -8.84
C ALA A 92 -5.10 -19.60 -7.41
N ARG A 93 -6.04 -20.48 -7.01
CA ARG A 93 -6.04 -21.12 -5.70
C ARG A 93 -4.85 -22.07 -5.50
N SER A 94 -4.44 -22.81 -6.53
CA SER A 94 -3.24 -23.66 -6.47
C SER A 94 -1.98 -22.83 -6.22
N ARG A 95 -1.84 -21.71 -6.94
CA ARG A 95 -0.72 -20.77 -6.75
C ARG A 95 -0.71 -20.19 -5.34
N THR A 96 -1.87 -19.87 -4.76
CA THR A 96 -1.97 -19.40 -3.38
C THR A 96 -1.40 -20.41 -2.37
N PHE A 97 -1.65 -21.71 -2.54
CA PHE A 97 -1.11 -22.74 -1.65
C PHE A 97 0.41 -22.85 -1.75
N ASP A 98 0.98 -22.81 -2.97
CA ASP A 98 2.43 -22.82 -3.18
C ASP A 98 3.11 -21.59 -2.57
N THR A 99 2.50 -20.40 -2.76
CA THR A 99 3.00 -19.16 -2.15
C THR A 99 2.95 -19.24 -0.63
N ALA A 100 1.84 -19.72 -0.05
CA ALA A 100 1.71 -19.88 1.40
C ALA A 100 2.78 -20.82 1.98
N TYR A 101 3.07 -21.93 1.29
CA TYR A 101 4.13 -22.85 1.70
C TYR A 101 5.52 -22.19 1.68
N ARG A 102 5.86 -21.47 0.62
CA ARG A 102 7.15 -20.76 0.53
C ARG A 102 7.27 -19.65 1.59
N MET A 103 6.17 -18.97 1.88
CA MET A 103 6.11 -17.94 2.92
C MET A 103 6.44 -18.49 4.31
N GLN A 104 6.25 -19.78 4.60
CA GLN A 104 6.57 -20.35 5.92
C GLN A 104 8.04 -20.13 6.32
N THR A 105 8.93 -20.13 5.33
CA THR A 105 10.37 -19.90 5.56
C THR A 105 10.76 -18.44 5.37
N ALA A 106 10.23 -17.78 4.34
CA ALA A 106 10.65 -16.44 3.95
C ALA A 106 9.97 -15.31 4.74
N ALA A 107 8.70 -15.49 5.13
CA ALA A 107 7.93 -14.44 5.79
C ALA A 107 8.46 -14.09 7.19
N PRO A 108 8.78 -15.03 8.09
CA PRO A 108 9.24 -14.67 9.44
C PRO A 108 10.44 -13.72 9.41
N GLU A 109 11.41 -14.00 8.53
CA GLU A 109 12.58 -13.14 8.35
C GLU A 109 12.22 -11.81 7.68
N ALA A 110 11.30 -11.80 6.70
CA ALA A 110 10.91 -10.60 5.97
C ALA A 110 10.16 -9.58 6.85
N PHE A 111 9.43 -10.04 7.86
CA PHE A 111 8.65 -9.19 8.76
C PHE A 111 9.35 -8.88 10.10
N ASP A 112 10.49 -9.50 10.39
CA ASP A 112 11.26 -9.24 11.61
C ASP A 112 11.99 -7.88 11.56
N LEU A 113 11.61 -6.95 12.44
CA LEU A 113 12.25 -5.63 12.59
C LEU A 113 13.22 -5.54 13.77
N THR A 114 13.54 -6.65 14.44
CA THR A 114 14.33 -6.64 15.69
C THR A 114 15.67 -5.93 15.53
N ARG A 115 16.34 -6.11 14.38
CA ARG A 115 17.64 -5.45 14.11
C ARG A 115 17.49 -3.95 13.86
N GLU A 116 16.51 -3.56 13.07
CA GLU A 116 16.19 -2.17 12.78
C GLU A 116 15.78 -1.39 14.03
N VAL A 117 14.96 -2.00 14.90
CA VAL A 117 14.49 -1.39 16.15
C VAL A 117 15.59 -1.35 17.20
N ALA A 118 16.63 -2.19 17.11
CA ALA A 118 17.78 -2.11 17.99
C ALA A 118 18.72 -0.93 17.66
N ASP A 119 18.67 -0.39 16.44
CA ASP A 119 19.48 0.75 16.01
C ASP A 119 18.83 2.11 16.37
N PRO A 120 19.43 2.92 17.27
CA PRO A 120 18.90 4.22 17.64
C PRO A 120 18.75 5.19 16.46
N ALA A 121 19.64 5.12 15.46
CA ALA A 121 19.57 6.00 14.30
C ALA A 121 18.33 5.69 13.45
N THR A 122 18.05 4.41 13.22
CA THR A 122 16.84 3.96 12.51
C THR A 122 15.56 4.31 13.29
N ARG A 123 15.54 4.08 14.61
CA ARG A 123 14.38 4.47 15.45
C ARG A 123 14.08 5.96 15.38
N SER A 124 15.11 6.78 15.49
CA SER A 124 15.00 8.23 15.42
C SER A 124 14.56 8.68 14.02
N LEU A 125 15.13 8.08 12.96
CA LEU A 125 14.77 8.42 11.59
C LEU A 125 13.27 8.20 11.29
N TYR A 126 12.71 7.10 11.79
CA TYR A 126 11.30 6.74 11.56
C TYR A 126 10.33 7.25 12.63
N GLY A 127 10.83 7.88 13.71
CA GLY A 127 9.98 8.33 14.81
C GLY A 127 9.33 7.17 15.56
N LEU A 128 10.09 6.15 15.95
CA LEU A 128 9.54 4.99 16.68
C LEU A 128 9.32 5.24 18.17
N ASP A 129 10.04 6.22 18.73
CA ASP A 129 9.96 6.55 20.16
C ASP A 129 8.73 7.41 20.51
N PRO A 130 8.43 8.51 19.80
CA PRO A 130 7.23 9.31 20.03
C PRO A 130 5.97 8.49 19.77
N GLN A 131 4.95 8.66 20.60
CA GLN A 131 3.75 7.85 20.54
C GLN A 131 2.95 8.11 19.26
N GLU A 132 2.95 9.37 18.82
CA GLU A 132 2.15 9.88 17.71
C GLU A 132 2.60 9.33 16.36
N THR A 133 3.90 9.06 16.21
CA THR A 133 4.53 8.57 14.97
C THR A 133 4.80 7.08 14.99
N ARG A 134 4.81 6.43 16.17
CA ARG A 134 5.27 5.04 16.34
C ARG A 134 4.60 4.06 15.38
N SER A 135 3.27 4.08 15.27
CA SER A 135 2.54 3.17 14.37
C SER A 135 2.95 3.35 12.91
N THR A 136 2.80 4.57 12.37
CA THR A 136 3.16 4.89 10.98
C THR A 136 4.64 4.62 10.70
N GLY A 137 5.52 5.04 11.62
CA GLY A 137 6.96 4.78 11.58
C GLY A 137 7.29 3.30 11.47
N THR A 138 6.66 2.47 12.30
CA THR A 138 6.89 1.01 12.29
C THR A 138 6.41 0.40 10.97
N LYS A 139 5.23 0.80 10.48
CA LYS A 139 4.69 0.29 9.20
C LYS A 139 5.53 0.71 8.01
N LEU A 140 6.01 1.95 7.96
CA LEU A 140 6.87 2.42 6.86
C LEU A 140 8.28 1.81 6.95
N LEU A 141 8.80 1.55 8.14
CA LEU A 141 10.04 0.79 8.33
C LEU A 141 9.89 -0.65 7.83
N LEU A 142 8.76 -1.29 8.14
CA LEU A 142 8.42 -2.60 7.59
C LEU A 142 8.26 -2.54 6.07
N ALA A 143 7.60 -1.52 5.53
CA ALA A 143 7.47 -1.33 4.09
C ALA A 143 8.84 -1.24 3.41
N ARG A 144 9.80 -0.48 3.97
CA ARG A 144 11.18 -0.45 3.47
C ARG A 144 11.81 -1.84 3.44
N ARG A 145 11.68 -2.60 4.52
CA ARG A 145 12.22 -3.97 4.58
C ARG A 145 11.56 -4.90 3.55
N LEU A 146 10.25 -4.76 3.33
CA LEU A 146 9.54 -5.55 2.31
C LEU A 146 9.98 -5.16 0.89
N VAL A 147 10.30 -3.89 0.63
CA VAL A 147 10.91 -3.43 -0.63
C VAL A 147 12.25 -4.12 -0.85
N GLU A 148 13.14 -4.16 0.15
CA GLU A 148 14.43 -4.86 0.07
C GLU A 148 14.27 -6.35 -0.22
N ARG A 149 13.23 -6.95 0.35
CA ARG A 149 12.91 -8.36 0.14
C ARG A 149 12.16 -8.61 -1.16
N GLY A 150 11.89 -7.58 -1.96
CA GLY A 150 11.32 -7.68 -3.30
C GLY A 150 9.81 -7.85 -3.37
N VAL A 151 9.06 -7.39 -2.35
CA VAL A 151 7.60 -7.22 -2.45
C VAL A 151 7.30 -6.12 -3.47
N ARG A 152 6.33 -6.34 -4.36
CA ARG A 152 6.11 -5.48 -5.54
C ARG A 152 5.17 -4.31 -5.26
N PHE A 153 4.18 -4.49 -4.40
CA PHE A 153 3.21 -3.45 -4.06
C PHE A 153 2.87 -3.50 -2.58
N ILE A 154 3.03 -2.38 -1.89
CA ILE A 154 2.81 -2.26 -0.45
C ILE A 154 1.90 -1.05 -0.24
N LEU A 155 0.74 -1.29 0.35
CA LEU A 155 -0.19 -0.24 0.74
C LEU A 155 -0.11 -0.04 2.25
N VAL A 156 0.21 1.18 2.67
CA VAL A 156 0.17 1.58 4.09
C VAL A 156 -0.96 2.60 4.22
N PRO A 157 -2.12 2.20 4.76
CA PRO A 157 -3.21 3.12 4.98
C PRO A 157 -2.87 4.08 6.12
N SER A 158 -3.56 5.21 6.10
CA SER A 158 -3.55 6.13 7.23
C SER A 158 -4.05 5.51 8.52
N VAL A 159 -3.60 6.05 9.64
CA VAL A 159 -4.13 5.73 10.97
C VAL A 159 -5.29 6.64 11.33
N SER A 160 -6.14 6.19 12.26
CA SER A 160 -6.98 7.07 13.06
C SER A 160 -6.24 7.52 14.33
N VAL A 161 -6.42 8.76 14.75
CA VAL A 161 -5.81 9.38 15.94
C VAL A 161 -6.86 9.66 17.03
N PRO A 162 -6.47 9.88 18.30
CA PRO A 162 -7.42 10.10 19.38
C PRO A 162 -8.17 11.43 19.27
N GLY A 163 -9.45 11.43 19.67
CA GLY A 163 -10.29 12.64 19.80
C GLY A 163 -11.55 12.71 18.93
N GLY A 164 -12.01 11.63 18.30
CA GLY A 164 -13.25 11.61 17.51
C GLY A 164 -13.16 10.69 16.29
N ARG A 165 -13.95 10.95 15.22
CA ARG A 165 -13.72 10.38 13.86
C ARG A 165 -12.39 10.94 13.33
N GLY A 166 -11.30 10.39 13.85
CA GLY A 166 -9.95 10.93 13.78
C GLY A 166 -9.11 10.31 12.68
N ASP A 167 -9.68 9.96 11.54
CA ASP A 167 -8.93 9.66 10.32
C ASP A 167 -8.98 10.87 9.37
N TRP A 168 -8.55 10.68 8.12
CA TRP A 168 -8.58 11.72 7.09
C TRP A 168 -9.99 12.10 6.65
N ASP A 169 -11.04 11.44 7.16
CA ASP A 169 -12.44 11.76 6.87
C ASP A 169 -12.97 12.91 7.76
N THR A 170 -12.27 14.06 7.69
CA THR A 170 -12.60 15.25 8.49
C THR A 170 -13.64 16.12 7.78
N HIS A 171 -14.90 16.10 8.25
CA HIS A 171 -16.05 16.80 7.64
C HIS A 171 -16.44 18.11 8.33
N THR A 172 -15.93 18.35 9.54
CA THR A 172 -16.28 19.52 10.34
C THR A 172 -15.06 20.39 10.64
N PRO A 173 -15.24 21.70 10.84
CA PRO A 173 -14.16 22.58 11.27
C PRO A 173 -13.47 22.12 12.57
N ALA A 174 -14.20 21.46 13.49
CA ALA A 174 -13.62 20.90 14.71
C ALA A 174 -12.67 19.74 14.39
N GLN A 175 -13.10 18.78 13.57
CA GLN A 175 -12.23 17.67 13.12
C GLN A 175 -10.98 18.18 12.41
N VAL A 176 -11.12 19.18 11.53
CA VAL A 176 -9.96 19.78 10.84
C VAL A 176 -8.99 20.41 11.83
N ARG A 177 -9.49 21.17 12.82
CA ARG A 177 -8.61 21.81 13.82
C ARG A 177 -7.95 20.82 14.78
N GLU A 178 -8.60 19.70 15.09
CA GLU A 178 -8.13 18.77 16.12
C GLU A 178 -7.41 17.54 15.58
N ALA A 179 -7.92 16.91 14.51
CA ALA A 179 -7.40 15.65 13.98
C ALA A 179 -6.32 15.88 12.91
N LEU A 180 -6.49 16.86 12.01
CA LEU A 180 -5.56 17.06 10.90
C LEU A 180 -4.11 17.35 11.34
N PRO A 181 -3.84 18.21 12.37
CA PRO A 181 -2.48 18.41 12.85
C PRO A 181 -1.85 17.14 13.42
N LYS A 182 -2.64 16.31 14.11
CA LYS A 182 -2.19 15.02 14.66
C LYS A 182 -1.89 14.00 13.57
N LEU A 183 -2.70 13.97 12.51
CA LEU A 183 -2.50 13.10 11.35
C LEU A 183 -1.24 13.51 10.57
N ALA A 184 -1.04 14.82 10.38
CA ALA A 184 0.17 15.35 9.77
C ALA A 184 1.42 15.01 10.61
N LEU A 185 1.36 15.21 11.93
CA LEU A 185 2.43 14.83 12.85
C LEU A 185 2.74 13.33 12.77
N ALA A 186 1.71 12.48 12.71
CA ALA A 186 1.86 11.04 12.66
C ALA A 186 2.51 10.51 11.38
N CYS A 187 2.56 11.29 10.28
CA CYS A 187 3.09 10.83 9.00
C CYS A 187 4.33 11.57 8.51
N ASP A 188 4.54 12.84 8.87
CA ASP A 188 5.60 13.69 8.33
C ASP A 188 7.01 13.08 8.50
N GLN A 189 7.43 12.86 9.76
CA GLN A 189 8.73 12.25 10.06
C GLN A 189 8.87 10.82 9.50
N PRO A 190 7.89 9.90 9.71
CA PRO A 190 7.94 8.56 9.11
C PRO A 190 8.12 8.55 7.58
N LEU A 191 7.44 9.43 6.84
CA LEU A 191 7.54 9.52 5.38
C LEU A 191 8.92 10.05 4.96
N ALA A 192 9.41 11.09 5.63
CA ALA A 192 10.77 11.59 5.42
C ALA A 192 11.82 10.51 5.72
N GLY A 193 11.59 9.70 6.76
CA GLY A 193 12.41 8.56 7.13
C GLY A 193 12.45 7.49 6.03
N LEU A 194 11.29 7.09 5.49
CA LEU A 194 11.20 6.13 4.39
C LEU A 194 11.97 6.59 3.15
N LEU A 195 11.74 7.83 2.69
CA LEU A 195 12.41 8.36 1.50
C LEU A 195 13.92 8.45 1.72
N THR A 196 14.36 8.88 2.89
CA THR A 196 15.77 8.96 3.27
C THR A 196 16.42 7.59 3.27
N ASP A 197 15.78 6.60 3.90
CA ASP A 197 16.34 5.25 4.02
C ASP A 197 16.38 4.53 2.67
N LEU A 198 15.32 4.63 1.85
CA LEU A 198 15.32 4.11 0.48
C LEU A 198 16.44 4.73 -0.36
N LYS A 199 16.66 6.04 -0.24
CA LYS A 199 17.75 6.73 -0.96
C LYS A 199 19.12 6.26 -0.49
N ARG A 200 19.35 6.18 0.82
CA ARG A 200 20.63 5.70 1.41
C ARG A 200 20.99 4.29 0.96
N ARG A 201 19.99 3.47 0.69
CA ARG A 201 20.14 2.07 0.27
C ARG A 201 20.17 1.89 -1.25
N GLY A 202 20.08 2.97 -2.03
CA GLY A 202 20.02 2.90 -3.49
C GLY A 202 18.73 2.28 -4.05
N LEU A 203 17.68 2.22 -3.24
CA LEU A 203 16.39 1.60 -3.60
C LEU A 203 15.37 2.61 -4.14
N LEU A 204 15.55 3.90 -3.88
CA LEU A 204 14.59 4.93 -4.30
C LEU A 204 14.44 5.01 -5.82
N ASP A 205 15.51 4.80 -6.59
CA ASP A 205 15.45 4.84 -8.05
C ASP A 205 14.66 3.65 -8.64
N GLN A 206 14.52 2.57 -7.87
CA GLN A 206 13.78 1.36 -8.25
C GLN A 206 12.41 1.25 -7.56
N THR A 207 12.06 2.21 -6.71
CA THR A 207 10.83 2.20 -5.91
C THR A 207 10.05 3.48 -6.13
N LEU A 208 8.86 3.37 -6.71
CA LEU A 208 7.92 4.48 -6.78
C LEU A 208 7.16 4.59 -5.46
N VAL A 209 7.41 5.66 -4.70
CA VAL A 209 6.62 6.02 -3.52
C VAL A 209 5.52 6.97 -3.95
N VAL A 210 4.28 6.63 -3.62
CA VAL A 210 3.10 7.43 -3.94
C VAL A 210 2.38 7.74 -2.64
N TRP A 211 2.07 9.02 -2.43
CA TRP A 211 1.29 9.50 -1.31
C TRP A 211 0.17 10.40 -1.81
N GLY A 212 -1.02 10.20 -1.26
CA GLY A 212 -2.18 11.00 -1.59
C GLY A 212 -3.42 10.50 -0.89
N GLY A 213 -4.51 11.24 -1.08
CA GLY A 213 -5.86 10.87 -0.67
C GLY A 213 -6.79 10.73 -1.87
N GLU A 214 -8.05 10.40 -1.61
CA GLU A 214 -9.04 10.21 -2.67
C GLU A 214 -9.69 11.52 -3.15
N MET A 215 -9.63 12.58 -2.34
CA MET A 215 -10.31 13.85 -2.62
C MET A 215 -9.80 14.98 -1.70
N GLY A 216 -10.19 16.21 -2.03
CA GLY A 216 -9.92 17.39 -1.22
C GLY A 216 -11.01 17.61 -0.16
N ARG A 217 -10.80 18.64 0.65
CA ARG A 217 -11.78 19.16 1.60
C ARG A 217 -12.00 20.65 1.32
N GLY A 218 -13.25 21.08 1.25
CA GLY A 218 -13.57 22.49 1.00
C GLY A 218 -15.07 22.77 0.98
N GLY A 219 -15.45 24.05 1.13
CA GLY A 219 -16.82 24.53 1.11
C GLY A 219 -17.20 25.41 2.32
N PRO A 220 -18.10 26.40 2.17
CA PRO A 220 -18.57 27.22 3.30
C PRO A 220 -19.37 26.38 4.30
N GLY A 221 -19.02 26.46 5.58
CA GLY A 221 -19.78 25.88 6.69
C GLY A 221 -19.54 24.39 6.92
N HIS A 222 -19.34 23.58 5.88
CA HIS A 222 -19.08 22.13 5.97
C HIS A 222 -17.85 21.78 5.11
N MET A 223 -16.91 21.01 5.68
CA MET A 223 -15.71 20.54 4.98
C MET A 223 -16.09 19.34 4.10
N ASN A 224 -16.96 19.60 3.12
CA ASN A 224 -17.51 18.58 2.25
C ASN A 224 -16.41 18.00 1.33
N HIS A 225 -16.76 16.87 0.73
CA HIS A 225 -15.97 16.21 -0.30
C HIS A 225 -15.72 17.14 -1.48
N ASN A 226 -14.46 17.45 -1.76
CA ASN A 226 -14.06 18.22 -2.94
C ASN A 226 -13.40 17.30 -3.98
N GLY A 227 -14.16 16.93 -5.03
CA GLY A 227 -13.65 16.18 -6.16
C GLY A 227 -12.94 17.03 -7.22
N ASN A 228 -13.00 18.36 -7.12
CA ASN A 228 -12.47 19.27 -8.14
C ASN A 228 -10.96 19.52 -8.00
N ALA A 229 -10.40 19.29 -6.81
CA ALA A 229 -8.97 19.45 -6.55
C ALA A 229 -8.51 18.64 -5.32
N PHE A 230 -7.37 17.97 -5.46
CA PHE A 230 -6.63 17.34 -4.38
C PHE A 230 -5.17 17.12 -4.78
N CYS A 231 -4.30 16.92 -3.79
CA CYS A 231 -2.85 16.84 -3.98
C CYS A 231 -2.35 15.40 -3.80
N TRP A 232 -1.45 14.99 -4.70
CA TRP A 232 -0.64 13.78 -4.59
C TRP A 232 0.83 14.20 -4.74
N TRP A 233 1.72 13.48 -4.07
CA TRP A 233 3.15 13.55 -4.37
C TRP A 233 3.70 12.17 -4.68
N LEU A 234 4.68 12.14 -5.59
CA LEU A 234 5.37 10.94 -5.99
C LEU A 234 6.88 11.16 -5.81
N ALA A 235 7.61 10.11 -5.44
CA ALA A 235 9.06 10.15 -5.31
C ALA A 235 9.70 8.82 -5.76
N GLY A 236 10.89 8.91 -6.35
CA GLY A 236 11.60 7.74 -6.85
C GLY A 236 11.02 7.19 -8.16
N GLY A 237 11.47 6.01 -8.57
CA GLY A 237 10.91 5.27 -9.71
C GLY A 237 10.87 6.03 -11.04
N GLY A 238 11.81 6.97 -11.29
CA GLY A 238 11.86 7.76 -12.53
C GLY A 238 10.98 9.02 -12.56
N VAL A 239 10.39 9.42 -11.43
CA VAL A 239 9.69 10.70 -11.31
C VAL A 239 10.69 11.86 -11.32
N LYS A 240 10.33 12.95 -12.00
CA LYS A 240 11.12 14.18 -12.03
C LYS A 240 11.23 14.80 -10.62
N PRO A 241 12.44 14.95 -10.04
CA PRO A 241 12.59 15.42 -8.67
C PRO A 241 12.37 16.93 -8.53
N GLY A 242 11.90 17.37 -7.36
CA GLY A 242 11.89 18.78 -6.96
C GLY A 242 10.98 19.68 -7.81
N PHE A 243 9.86 19.15 -8.30
CA PHE A 243 8.97 19.84 -9.21
C PHE A 243 7.50 19.69 -8.78
N ALA A 244 6.70 20.72 -9.04
CA ALA A 244 5.24 20.71 -8.83
C ALA A 244 4.53 20.80 -10.19
N TYR A 245 3.62 19.86 -10.48
CA TYR A 245 2.85 19.82 -11.71
C TYR A 245 1.41 20.27 -11.44
N GLY A 246 0.95 21.28 -12.19
CA GLY A 246 -0.37 21.88 -12.04
C GLY A 246 -0.49 22.85 -10.86
N ALA A 247 -1.67 23.45 -10.72
CA ALA A 247 -2.01 24.34 -9.61
C ALA A 247 -3.52 24.41 -9.39
N THR A 248 -3.92 24.71 -8.15
CA THR A 248 -5.31 25.03 -7.80
C THR A 248 -5.57 26.53 -7.83
N ASP A 249 -6.83 26.94 -7.72
CA ASP A 249 -7.18 28.31 -7.33
C ASP A 249 -6.62 28.64 -5.93
N GLU A 250 -6.74 29.91 -5.55
CA GLU A 250 -6.23 30.45 -4.27
C GLU A 250 -6.82 29.74 -3.04
N GLN A 251 -8.03 29.19 -3.16
CA GLN A 251 -8.73 28.52 -2.07
C GLN A 251 -8.47 27.00 -2.05
N GLY A 252 -7.76 26.46 -3.04
CA GLY A 252 -7.60 25.01 -3.20
C GLY A 252 -8.87 24.29 -3.65
N PHE A 253 -9.86 25.02 -4.21
CA PHE A 253 -11.17 24.46 -4.53
C PHE A 253 -11.19 23.76 -5.90
N ALA A 254 -10.58 24.33 -6.93
CA ALA A 254 -10.51 23.73 -8.26
C ALA A 254 -9.07 23.71 -8.81
N ALA A 255 -8.74 22.67 -9.60
CA ALA A 255 -7.52 22.64 -10.38
C ALA A 255 -7.65 23.59 -11.59
N VAL A 256 -6.79 24.61 -11.67
CA VAL A 256 -6.89 25.70 -12.68
C VAL A 256 -5.72 25.72 -13.66
N LYS A 257 -4.62 25.02 -13.36
CA LYS A 257 -3.44 24.92 -14.23
C LYS A 257 -3.03 23.46 -14.39
N ASP A 258 -2.78 23.04 -15.63
CA ASP A 258 -2.34 21.70 -16.03
C ASP A 258 -3.02 20.56 -15.23
N PRO A 259 -4.38 20.50 -15.20
CA PRO A 259 -5.09 19.52 -14.40
C PRO A 259 -4.79 18.09 -14.89
N VAL A 260 -4.58 17.17 -13.94
CA VAL A 260 -4.41 15.74 -14.22
C VAL A 260 -5.61 15.01 -13.66
N HIS A 261 -6.35 14.33 -14.54
CA HIS A 261 -7.46 13.49 -14.11
C HIS A 261 -6.93 12.23 -13.40
N VAL A 262 -7.66 11.70 -12.42
CA VAL A 262 -7.23 10.52 -11.63
C VAL A 262 -6.90 9.30 -12.50
N ARG A 263 -7.58 9.14 -13.65
CA ARG A 263 -7.27 8.08 -14.63
C ARG A 263 -5.88 8.27 -15.25
N ASP A 264 -5.52 9.50 -15.58
CA ASP A 264 -4.25 9.85 -16.23
C ASP A 264 -3.10 9.72 -15.22
N LEU A 265 -3.37 10.04 -13.94
CA LEU A 265 -2.43 9.79 -12.85
C LEU A 265 -2.13 8.29 -12.70
N HIS A 266 -3.15 7.43 -12.69
CA HIS A 266 -2.93 5.99 -12.62
C HIS A 266 -2.22 5.44 -13.87
N ALA A 267 -2.52 5.94 -15.07
CA ALA A 267 -1.76 5.59 -16.28
C ALA A 267 -0.29 6.02 -16.19
N THR A 268 -0.03 7.18 -15.57
CA THR A 268 1.33 7.68 -15.31
C THR A 268 2.07 6.79 -14.32
N ILE A 269 1.41 6.35 -13.24
CA ILE A 269 1.96 5.40 -12.27
C ILE A 269 2.29 4.06 -12.95
N LEU A 270 1.39 3.52 -13.77
CA LEU A 270 1.64 2.29 -14.51
C LEU A 270 2.83 2.44 -15.46
N TRP A 271 2.92 3.57 -16.17
CA TRP A 271 4.05 3.87 -17.03
C TRP A 271 5.38 3.89 -16.27
N LEU A 272 5.44 4.57 -15.11
CA LEU A 272 6.63 4.62 -14.24
C LEU A 272 7.02 3.22 -13.73
N CYS A 273 6.04 2.34 -13.55
CA CYS A 273 6.24 0.93 -13.21
C CYS A 273 6.62 0.05 -14.42
N GLY A 274 6.78 0.61 -15.62
CA GLY A 274 7.11 -0.12 -16.85
C GLY A 274 5.94 -0.93 -17.43
N LEU A 275 4.70 -0.57 -17.09
CA LEU A 275 3.48 -1.25 -17.55
C LEU A 275 2.74 -0.38 -18.56
N ASP A 276 2.35 -0.97 -19.69
CA ASP A 276 1.49 -0.31 -20.67
C ASP A 276 0.03 -0.42 -20.21
N HIS A 277 -0.52 0.68 -19.69
CA HIS A 277 -1.90 0.76 -19.21
C HIS A 277 -2.95 0.40 -20.28
N ARG A 278 -2.62 0.51 -21.57
CA ARG A 278 -3.52 0.16 -22.69
C ARG A 278 -3.65 -1.35 -22.90
N GLN A 279 -2.72 -2.13 -22.34
CA GLN A 279 -2.76 -3.59 -22.37
C GLN A 279 -3.51 -4.16 -21.15
N LEU A 280 -3.92 -3.30 -20.21
CA LEU A 280 -4.69 -3.71 -19.05
C LEU A 280 -6.16 -3.79 -19.42
N GLU A 281 -6.61 -5.01 -19.76
CA GLU A 281 -8.02 -5.34 -19.92
C GLU A 281 -8.28 -6.68 -19.22
N HIS A 282 -9.08 -6.66 -18.15
CA HIS A 282 -9.42 -7.86 -17.41
C HIS A 282 -10.80 -7.74 -16.75
N ASN A 283 -11.75 -8.60 -17.15
CA ASN A 283 -13.13 -8.60 -16.60
C ASN A 283 -13.80 -7.21 -16.61
N GLY A 284 -13.59 -6.42 -17.67
CA GLY A 284 -14.12 -5.05 -17.77
C GLY A 284 -13.36 -4.00 -16.95
N VAL A 285 -12.27 -4.39 -16.25
CA VAL A 285 -11.30 -3.49 -15.64
C VAL A 285 -10.26 -3.11 -16.67
N GLY A 286 -10.07 -1.81 -16.89
CA GLY A 286 -9.09 -1.28 -17.82
C GLY A 286 -9.15 0.24 -17.89
N PHE A 287 -8.35 0.81 -18.78
CA PHE A 287 -8.35 2.24 -19.04
C PHE A 287 -9.14 2.55 -20.32
N ASP A 288 -9.88 3.65 -20.28
CA ASP A 288 -10.49 4.16 -21.50
C ASP A 288 -9.42 4.66 -22.49
N SER A 289 -9.74 4.67 -23.78
CA SER A 289 -8.82 5.05 -24.86
C SER A 289 -8.36 6.52 -24.82
N THR A 290 -9.01 7.36 -24.01
CA THR A 290 -8.68 8.77 -23.84
C THR A 290 -7.69 9.03 -22.72
N CYS A 291 -7.35 8.01 -21.93
CA CYS A 291 -6.37 8.08 -20.85
C CYS A 291 -4.97 8.42 -21.38
N ARG A 292 -4.25 9.30 -20.67
CA ARG A 292 -2.94 9.80 -21.10
C ARG A 292 -1.93 9.74 -19.97
N VAL A 293 -0.67 9.53 -20.34
CA VAL A 293 0.46 9.65 -19.43
C VAL A 293 0.84 11.12 -19.30
N ALA A 294 0.95 11.61 -18.06
CA ALA A 294 1.41 12.96 -17.75
C ALA A 294 2.96 13.03 -17.86
N HIS A 295 3.46 13.03 -19.10
CA HIS A 295 4.91 12.99 -19.38
C HIS A 295 5.72 14.11 -18.72
N GLY A 296 5.12 15.25 -18.39
CA GLY A 296 5.81 16.33 -17.67
C GLY A 296 6.20 16.01 -16.23
N MET A 297 5.70 14.91 -15.66
CA MET A 297 6.07 14.40 -14.33
C MET A 297 7.26 13.42 -14.36
N ILE A 298 7.72 13.01 -15.54
CA ILE A 298 8.72 11.95 -15.73
C ILE A 298 10.10 12.59 -15.97
N ALA A 299 11.15 11.97 -15.43
CA ALA A 299 12.54 12.41 -15.55
C ALA A 299 13.14 12.15 -16.96
#